data_AF-A0A1U0ZC94-F1
#
_entry.id   AF-A0A1U0ZC94-F1
#
_cell.length_a   1.000
_cell.length_b   1.000
_cell.length_c   1.000
_cell.angle_alpha   90.00
_cell.angle_beta   90.00
_cell.angle_gamma   90.00
#
_symmetry.space_group_name_H-M   'P 1'
#
loop_
_entity.id
_entity.type
_entity.pdbx_description
1 polymer ?
#
loop_
_entity_poly.entity_id
_entity_poly.type
_entity_poly.pdbx_seq_one_letter_code
_entity_poly.pdbx_strand_id
1 'polypeptide(L)'
;MSAWEALKQTPIDEVRRRAAIVDQWNDIESVEVPGGTRYAWNDGGGQSSGWFFADDGKVLLLTYEHESVLNFYDGDYAAQLEVFKGVPAELVALVANRPESYEFHNVTETSTGQTLPHASGVFWFDGASWHIADGLLTYCESNGIALFGGTGFSHDVGFDYAVGDCLFGREFTPEAVIAEQVANGWYEEAGEKEDALQRLRAVFDAYAH
;
A
#
# COMPACT_ATOMS: atom_id res chain seq x y z
N MET A 1 17.91 -6.07 5.86
CA MET A 1 17.13 -6.34 4.63
C MET A 1 16.02 -5.31 4.60
N SER A 2 15.75 -4.66 3.46
CA SER A 2 14.66 -3.68 3.37
C SER A 2 13.30 -4.38 3.29
N ALA A 3 12.21 -3.65 3.55
CA ALA A 3 10.86 -4.19 3.40
C ALA A 3 10.60 -4.65 1.96
N TRP A 4 11.14 -3.96 0.95
CA TRP A 4 11.05 -4.37 -0.45
C TRP A 4 11.70 -5.73 -0.74
N GLU A 5 12.93 -5.93 -0.26
CA GLU A 5 13.62 -7.22 -0.43
C GLU A 5 12.91 -8.36 0.30
N ALA A 6 12.32 -8.06 1.44
CA ALA A 6 11.55 -9.02 2.21
C ALA A 6 10.18 -9.33 1.58
N LEU A 7 9.48 -8.34 1.04
CA LEU A 7 8.24 -8.51 0.29
C LEU A 7 8.44 -9.46 -0.90
N LYS A 8 9.52 -9.26 -1.68
CA LYS A 8 9.89 -10.13 -2.80
C LYS A 8 10.11 -11.60 -2.42
N GLN A 9 10.48 -11.87 -1.16
CA GLN A 9 10.72 -13.22 -0.65
C GLN A 9 9.50 -13.81 0.06
N THR A 10 8.46 -13.01 0.31
CA THR A 10 7.26 -13.44 1.01
C THR A 10 6.30 -14.12 0.02
N PRO A 11 5.83 -15.35 0.28
CA PRO A 11 4.81 -16.01 -0.53
C PRO A 11 3.57 -15.13 -0.70
N ILE A 12 2.98 -15.10 -1.90
CA ILE A 12 1.91 -14.14 -2.23
C ILE A 12 0.62 -14.35 -1.43
N ASP A 13 0.35 -15.59 -1.03
CA ASP A 13 -0.74 -15.96 -0.11
C ASP A 13 -0.52 -15.36 1.28
N GLU A 14 0.71 -15.42 1.78
CA GLU A 14 1.07 -14.75 3.03
C GLU A 14 0.98 -13.22 2.87
N VAL A 15 1.45 -12.63 1.77
CA VAL A 15 1.28 -11.17 1.51
C VAL A 15 -0.20 -10.78 1.58
N ARG A 16 -1.09 -11.54 0.92
CA ARG A 16 -2.55 -11.33 0.97
C ARG A 16 -3.08 -11.41 2.39
N ARG A 17 -2.69 -12.45 3.13
CA ARG A 17 -3.10 -12.65 4.53
C ARG A 17 -2.67 -11.48 5.42
N ARG A 18 -1.45 -10.98 5.28
CA ARG A 18 -0.96 -9.81 6.04
C ARG A 18 -1.73 -8.55 5.72
N ALA A 19 -1.95 -8.27 4.42
CA ALA A 19 -2.71 -7.11 4.00
C ALA A 19 -4.15 -7.13 4.54
N ALA A 20 -4.82 -8.29 4.50
CA ALA A 20 -6.17 -8.44 5.04
C ALA A 20 -6.25 -8.27 6.56
N ILE A 21 -5.27 -8.80 7.30
CA ILE A 21 -5.17 -8.59 8.76
C ILE A 21 -4.96 -7.11 9.09
N VAL A 22 -4.06 -6.43 8.35
CA VAL A 22 -3.77 -5.01 8.57
C VAL A 22 -4.99 -4.14 8.26
N ASP A 23 -5.71 -4.42 7.18
CA ASP A 23 -6.97 -3.75 6.80
C ASP A 23 -8.02 -3.86 7.92
N GLN A 24 -8.30 -5.09 8.37
CA GLN A 24 -9.26 -5.30 9.44
C GLN A 24 -8.79 -4.71 10.79
N TRP A 25 -7.49 -4.76 11.09
CA TRP A 25 -6.94 -4.22 12.34
C TRP A 25 -7.08 -2.70 12.44
N ASN A 26 -7.00 -2.02 11.30
CA ASN A 26 -7.18 -0.58 11.18
C ASN A 26 -8.65 -0.19 10.98
N ASP A 27 -9.58 -1.13 11.19
CA ASP A 27 -11.02 -0.94 11.04
C ASP A 27 -11.42 -0.39 9.65
N ILE A 28 -10.65 -0.76 8.63
CA ILE A 28 -10.92 -0.45 7.23
C ILE A 28 -11.75 -1.58 6.63
N GLU A 29 -12.81 -1.24 5.91
CA GLU A 29 -13.64 -2.22 5.21
C GLU A 29 -12.97 -2.63 3.89
N SER A 30 -12.65 -3.92 3.77
CA SER A 30 -12.18 -4.49 2.50
C SER A 30 -13.20 -4.26 1.39
N VAL A 31 -12.75 -3.86 0.21
CA VAL A 31 -13.63 -3.50 -0.90
C VAL A 31 -13.51 -4.52 -2.03
N GLU A 32 -14.63 -5.12 -2.41
CA GLU A 32 -14.72 -5.87 -3.66
C GLU A 32 -14.65 -4.90 -4.84
N VAL A 33 -13.65 -5.08 -5.70
CA VAL A 33 -13.47 -4.31 -6.93
C VAL A 33 -13.71 -5.24 -8.13
N PRO A 34 -14.20 -4.75 -9.28
CA PRO A 34 -14.37 -5.63 -10.43
C PRO A 34 -13.03 -6.28 -10.83
N GLY A 35 -12.94 -7.60 -10.67
CA GLY A 35 -11.75 -8.41 -10.97
C GLY A 35 -10.82 -8.66 -9.78
N GLY A 36 -11.22 -8.33 -8.54
CA GLY A 36 -10.42 -8.66 -7.35
C GLY A 36 -10.93 -8.05 -6.04
N THR A 37 -10.07 -8.06 -5.02
CA THR A 37 -10.36 -7.49 -3.70
C THR A 37 -9.29 -6.47 -3.33
N ARG A 38 -9.71 -5.37 -2.71
CA ARG A 38 -8.83 -4.33 -2.15
C ARG A 38 -8.76 -4.44 -0.63
N TYR A 39 -7.53 -4.47 -0.12
CA TYR A 39 -7.20 -4.21 1.28
C TYR A 39 -6.41 -2.91 1.39
N ALA A 40 -6.53 -2.20 2.50
CA ALA A 40 -5.94 -0.90 2.68
C ALA A 40 -5.30 -0.74 4.06
N TRP A 41 -4.50 0.30 4.17
CA TRP A 41 -3.96 0.83 5.41
C TRP A 41 -3.88 2.34 5.27
N ASN A 42 -4.12 3.08 6.36
CA ASN A 42 -3.84 4.50 6.45
C ASN A 42 -3.55 4.88 7.90
N ASP A 43 -2.85 5.99 8.09
CA ASP A 43 -2.56 6.53 9.42
C ASP A 43 -3.48 7.70 9.83
N GLY A 44 -4.49 8.00 9.02
CA GLY A 44 -5.35 9.18 9.15
C GLY A 44 -4.66 10.53 8.93
N GLY A 45 -3.35 10.52 8.70
CA GLY A 45 -2.49 11.68 8.48
C GLY A 45 -2.32 12.04 7.01
N GLY A 46 -2.72 11.16 6.09
CA GLY A 46 -2.57 11.35 4.64
C GLY A 46 -1.56 10.40 4.00
N GLN A 47 -1.11 9.38 4.73
CA GLN A 47 -0.31 8.28 4.21
C GLN A 47 -1.17 7.03 4.13
N SER A 48 -1.01 6.26 3.05
CA SER A 48 -1.81 5.05 2.86
C SER A 48 -1.11 4.01 1.98
N SER A 49 -1.57 2.76 2.10
CA SER A 49 -1.35 1.73 1.09
C SER A 49 -2.67 1.11 0.63
N GLY A 50 -2.68 0.68 -0.63
CA GLY A 50 -3.80 0.00 -1.27
C GLY A 50 -3.29 -1.24 -1.99
N TRP A 51 -3.72 -2.41 -1.52
CA TRP A 51 -3.40 -3.71 -2.08
C TRP A 51 -4.58 -4.24 -2.87
N PHE A 52 -4.45 -4.28 -4.20
CA PHE A 52 -5.47 -4.76 -5.10
C PHE A 52 -5.07 -6.14 -5.62
N PHE A 53 -5.67 -7.18 -5.04
CA PHE A 53 -5.42 -8.57 -5.40
C PHE A 53 -6.37 -8.99 -6.50
N ALA A 54 -5.86 -9.15 -7.72
CA ALA A 54 -6.64 -9.63 -8.85
C ALA A 54 -7.01 -11.12 -8.69
N ASP A 55 -8.13 -11.51 -9.30
CA ASP A 55 -8.63 -12.90 -9.29
C ASP A 55 -7.66 -13.89 -9.95
N ASP A 56 -6.82 -13.42 -10.87
CA ASP A 56 -5.83 -14.21 -11.60
C ASP A 56 -4.48 -14.36 -10.87
N GLY A 57 -4.39 -13.86 -9.64
CA GLY A 57 -3.21 -13.97 -8.78
C GLY A 57 -2.19 -12.85 -8.95
N LYS A 58 -2.42 -11.88 -9.85
CA LYS A 58 -1.62 -10.66 -9.91
C LYS A 58 -2.02 -9.68 -8.81
N VAL A 59 -1.13 -8.73 -8.51
CA VAL A 59 -1.38 -7.72 -7.47
C VAL A 59 -0.92 -6.35 -7.96
N LEU A 60 -1.71 -5.33 -7.69
CA LEU A 60 -1.28 -3.93 -7.74
C LEU A 60 -1.17 -3.42 -6.31
N LEU A 61 -0.02 -2.83 -5.97
CA LEU A 61 0.22 -2.14 -4.72
C LEU A 61 0.44 -0.66 -5.02
N LEU A 62 -0.37 0.18 -4.39
CA LEU A 62 -0.21 1.63 -4.39
C LEU A 62 0.20 2.09 -3.00
N THR A 63 1.07 3.09 -2.94
CA THR A 63 1.40 3.83 -1.73
C THR A 63 1.19 5.31 -1.98
N TYR A 64 0.76 6.03 -0.95
CA TYR A 64 0.54 7.46 -1.00
C TYR A 64 1.25 8.15 0.16
N GLU A 65 1.96 9.22 -0.17
CA GLU A 65 2.68 10.09 0.77
C GLU A 65 2.36 11.55 0.40
N HIS A 66 1.45 12.15 1.16
CA HIS A 66 0.87 13.46 0.85
C HIS A 66 1.84 14.64 1.08
N GLU A 67 2.91 14.49 1.86
CA GLU A 67 3.87 15.58 2.10
C GLU A 67 5.06 15.59 1.14
N SER A 68 5.15 14.59 0.26
CA SER A 68 6.31 14.38 -0.61
C SER A 68 6.31 15.17 -1.92
N VAL A 69 7.46 15.15 -2.60
CA VAL A 69 7.58 15.66 -3.97
C VAL A 69 6.84 14.82 -5.02
N LEU A 70 6.34 13.63 -4.66
CA LEU A 70 5.48 12.79 -5.49
C LEU A 70 3.97 13.03 -5.19
N ASN A 71 3.66 14.14 -4.52
CA ASN A 71 2.30 14.61 -4.32
C ASN A 71 1.79 15.38 -5.58
N PHE A 72 1.15 14.69 -6.52
CA PHE A 72 0.46 15.23 -7.70
C PHE A 72 -0.83 15.97 -7.33
N TYR A 73 -0.91 17.26 -7.66
CA TYR A 73 -2.12 18.08 -7.39
C TYR A 73 -3.21 17.92 -8.47
N ASP A 74 -4.41 18.41 -8.16
CA ASP A 74 -5.53 18.52 -9.10
C ASP A 74 -5.08 19.13 -10.44
N GLY A 75 -5.32 18.39 -11.53
CA GLY A 75 -4.95 18.78 -12.89
C GLY A 75 -3.69 18.11 -13.44
N ASP A 76 -2.96 17.32 -12.63
CA ASP A 76 -1.76 16.60 -13.07
C ASP A 76 -2.01 15.13 -13.45
N TYR A 77 -3.19 14.86 -14.04
CA TYR A 77 -3.58 13.51 -14.46
C TYR A 77 -2.55 12.89 -15.42
N ALA A 78 -1.96 13.71 -16.29
CA ALA A 78 -0.93 13.25 -17.20
C ALA A 78 0.29 12.70 -16.45
N ALA A 79 0.81 13.42 -15.46
CA ALA A 79 1.95 12.91 -14.68
C ALA A 79 1.56 11.70 -13.83
N GLN A 80 0.37 11.71 -13.22
CA GLN A 80 -0.12 10.53 -12.49
C GLN A 80 -0.18 9.30 -13.42
N LEU A 81 -0.72 9.45 -14.62
CA LEU A 81 -0.77 8.39 -15.64
C LEU A 81 0.63 7.93 -16.09
N GLU A 82 1.60 8.84 -16.20
CA GLU A 82 2.99 8.50 -16.53
C GLU A 82 3.59 7.53 -15.51
N VAL A 83 3.33 7.74 -14.21
CA VAL A 83 3.83 6.86 -13.13
C VAL A 83 3.31 5.43 -13.24
N PHE A 84 2.09 5.23 -13.77
CA PHE A 84 1.49 3.91 -13.99
C PHE A 84 2.01 3.16 -15.23
N LYS A 85 2.86 3.78 -16.07
CA LYS A 85 3.37 3.09 -17.27
C LYS A 85 4.16 1.83 -16.91
N GLY A 86 4.00 0.80 -17.73
CA GLY A 86 4.62 -0.52 -17.52
C GLY A 86 3.80 -1.46 -16.62
N VAL A 87 2.79 -0.96 -15.92
CA VAL A 87 1.83 -1.81 -15.21
C VAL A 87 0.87 -2.46 -16.22
N PRO A 88 0.59 -3.78 -16.12
CA PRO A 88 -0.42 -4.44 -16.93
C PRO A 88 -1.79 -3.73 -16.90
N ALA A 89 -2.42 -3.57 -18.06
CA ALA A 89 -3.64 -2.79 -18.20
C ALA A 89 -4.80 -3.33 -17.35
N GLU A 90 -4.87 -4.65 -17.17
CA GLU A 90 -5.84 -5.31 -16.31
C GLU A 90 -5.69 -4.92 -14.83
N LEU A 91 -4.47 -4.67 -14.35
CA LEU A 91 -4.21 -4.20 -13.00
C LEU A 91 -4.56 -2.72 -12.84
N VAL A 92 -4.22 -1.89 -13.83
CA VAL A 92 -4.63 -0.47 -13.84
C VAL A 92 -6.16 -0.34 -13.85
N ALA A 93 -6.87 -1.23 -14.53
CA ALA A 93 -8.34 -1.25 -14.58
C ALA A 93 -9.02 -1.56 -13.23
N LEU A 94 -8.29 -2.10 -12.24
CA LEU A 94 -8.80 -2.27 -10.87
C LEU A 94 -9.06 -0.91 -10.22
N VAL A 95 -8.27 0.11 -10.56
CA VAL A 95 -8.28 1.42 -9.90
C VAL A 95 -8.73 2.58 -10.78
N ALA A 96 -8.56 2.48 -12.10
CA ALA A 96 -8.95 3.53 -13.03
C ALA A 96 -10.48 3.73 -13.06
N ASN A 97 -10.91 4.99 -13.05
CA ASN A 97 -12.33 5.38 -13.11
C ASN A 97 -13.18 4.77 -11.99
N ARG A 98 -12.57 4.54 -10.81
CA ARG A 98 -13.27 4.09 -9.61
C ARG A 98 -13.69 5.29 -8.75
N PRO A 99 -14.74 5.15 -7.92
CA PRO A 99 -15.03 6.14 -6.89
C PRO A 99 -13.80 6.39 -6.03
N GLU A 100 -13.67 7.64 -5.59
CA GLU A 100 -12.64 8.02 -4.63
C GLU A 100 -12.80 7.23 -3.33
N SER A 101 -11.68 6.94 -2.67
CA SER A 101 -11.64 6.28 -1.37
C SER A 101 -10.98 7.21 -0.35
N TYR A 102 -11.15 6.94 0.94
CA TYR A 102 -10.46 7.72 1.97
C TYR A 102 -8.94 7.64 1.81
N GLU A 103 -8.42 6.46 1.45
CA GLU A 103 -6.98 6.23 1.31
C GLU A 103 -6.37 6.92 0.09
N PHE A 104 -7.15 7.12 -0.97
CA PHE A 104 -6.66 7.60 -2.26
C PHE A 104 -7.62 8.62 -2.85
N HIS A 105 -7.15 9.86 -2.90
CA HIS A 105 -7.80 10.90 -3.68
C HIS A 105 -7.66 10.62 -5.18
N ASN A 106 -8.66 11.00 -5.96
CA ASN A 106 -8.64 10.79 -7.40
C ASN A 106 -8.07 12.01 -8.13
N VAL A 107 -7.00 11.80 -8.90
CA VAL A 107 -6.56 12.77 -9.90
C VAL A 107 -7.47 12.63 -11.12
N THR A 108 -8.11 13.74 -11.54
CA THR A 108 -9.12 13.74 -12.61
C THR A 108 -8.64 14.48 -13.86
N GLU A 109 -8.73 13.83 -15.02
CA GLU A 109 -8.53 14.47 -16.32
C GLU A 109 -9.73 15.37 -16.65
N THR A 110 -9.50 16.67 -16.72
CA THR A 110 -10.57 17.66 -16.87
C THR A 110 -11.36 17.49 -18.17
N SER A 111 -10.71 17.06 -19.25
CA SER A 111 -11.34 16.97 -20.57
C SER A 111 -12.19 15.72 -20.79
N THR A 112 -11.83 14.61 -20.14
CA THR A 112 -12.48 13.29 -20.36
C THR A 112 -13.24 12.79 -19.14
N GLY A 113 -12.96 13.34 -17.95
CA GLY A 113 -13.48 12.84 -16.68
C GLY A 113 -12.81 11.54 -16.24
N GLN A 114 -11.74 11.10 -16.89
CA GLN A 114 -11.00 9.91 -16.46
C GLN A 114 -10.33 10.15 -15.12
N THR A 115 -10.29 9.13 -14.26
CA THR A 115 -9.65 9.22 -12.94
C THR A 115 -8.66 8.10 -12.70
N LEU A 116 -7.62 8.43 -11.93
CA LEU A 116 -6.70 7.48 -11.32
C LEU A 116 -6.51 7.86 -9.86
N PRO A 117 -6.28 6.87 -8.96
CA PRO A 117 -5.88 7.19 -7.60
C PRO A 117 -4.52 7.89 -7.63
N HIS A 118 -4.38 8.84 -6.72
CA HIS A 118 -3.10 9.46 -6.44
C HIS A 118 -2.18 8.46 -5.74
N ALA A 119 -1.10 8.09 -6.41
CA ALA A 119 -0.09 7.19 -5.87
C ALA A 119 1.30 7.80 -6.00
N SER A 120 2.01 7.88 -4.88
CA SER A 120 3.44 8.24 -4.79
C SER A 120 4.34 7.04 -5.13
N GLY A 121 3.85 5.82 -4.90
CA GLY A 121 4.51 4.58 -5.30
C GLY A 121 3.55 3.63 -6.02
N VAL A 122 4.04 2.98 -7.08
CA VAL A 122 3.28 2.05 -7.92
C VAL A 122 4.11 0.79 -8.15
N PHE A 123 3.63 -0.33 -7.61
CA PHE A 123 4.29 -1.62 -7.64
C PHE A 123 3.31 -2.70 -8.07
N TRP A 124 3.80 -3.76 -8.69
CA TRP A 124 2.91 -4.83 -9.14
C TRP A 124 3.58 -6.20 -9.10
N PHE A 125 2.77 -7.23 -8.89
CA PHE A 125 3.18 -8.63 -8.92
C PHE A 125 2.57 -9.30 -10.15
N ASP A 126 3.41 -9.94 -10.97
CA ASP A 126 3.00 -10.53 -12.25
C ASP A 126 2.48 -11.98 -12.14
N GLY A 127 2.43 -12.53 -10.92
CA GLY A 127 2.17 -13.94 -10.64
C GLY A 127 3.43 -14.73 -10.24
N ALA A 128 4.61 -14.16 -10.43
CA ALA A 128 5.90 -14.76 -10.11
C ALA A 128 6.90 -13.81 -9.44
N SER A 129 6.89 -12.52 -9.78
CA SER A 129 7.85 -11.53 -9.29
C SER A 129 7.20 -10.17 -9.09
N TRP A 130 7.73 -9.43 -8.10
CA TRP A 130 7.37 -8.03 -7.86
C TRP A 130 8.20 -7.10 -8.73
N HIS A 131 7.54 -6.06 -9.20
CA HIS A 131 8.07 -5.04 -10.09
C HIS A 131 7.75 -3.65 -9.54
N ILE A 132 8.65 -2.71 -9.78
CA ILE A 132 8.36 -1.28 -9.67
C ILE A 132 7.83 -0.86 -11.04
N ALA A 133 6.81 -0.01 -11.12
CA ALA A 133 6.34 0.49 -12.41
C ALA A 133 7.46 1.23 -13.16
N ASP A 134 7.66 0.90 -14.44
CA ASP A 134 8.64 1.56 -15.31
C ASP A 134 8.40 3.07 -15.41
N GLY A 135 7.12 3.45 -15.35
CA GLY A 135 6.65 4.83 -15.30
C GLY A 135 7.20 5.60 -14.10
N LEU A 136 7.08 5.02 -12.90
CA LEU A 136 7.62 5.60 -11.67
C LEU A 136 9.14 5.78 -11.76
N LEU A 137 9.87 4.75 -12.21
CA LEU A 137 11.33 4.81 -12.40
C LEU A 137 11.71 5.97 -13.33
N THR A 138 11.07 6.03 -14.50
CA THR A 138 11.34 7.05 -15.52
C THR A 138 10.97 8.45 -15.05
N TYR A 139 9.85 8.58 -14.34
CA TYR A 139 9.38 9.85 -13.81
C TYR A 139 10.36 10.40 -12.76
N CYS A 140 10.78 9.55 -11.81
CA CYS A 140 11.75 9.95 -10.81
C CYS A 140 13.09 10.36 -11.43
N GLU A 141 13.61 9.58 -12.39
CA GLU A 141 14.85 9.90 -13.10
C GLU A 141 14.75 11.25 -13.84
N SER A 142 13.67 11.46 -14.58
CA SER A 142 13.46 12.66 -15.40
C SER A 142 13.30 13.94 -14.57
N ASN A 143 12.78 13.82 -13.34
CA ASN A 143 12.53 14.94 -12.44
C ASN A 143 13.60 15.09 -11.34
N GLY A 144 14.66 14.27 -11.37
CA GLY A 144 15.72 14.31 -10.36
C GLY A 144 15.25 13.93 -8.95
N ILE A 145 14.20 13.12 -8.85
CA ILE A 145 13.65 12.62 -7.59
C ILE A 145 14.38 11.33 -7.24
N ALA A 146 14.92 11.25 -6.02
CA ALA A 146 15.57 10.04 -5.56
C ALA A 146 14.50 8.97 -5.24
N LEU A 147 14.44 7.91 -6.04
CA LEU A 147 13.52 6.79 -5.77
C LEU A 147 13.95 5.97 -4.54
N PHE A 148 15.26 5.86 -4.32
CA PHE A 148 15.85 5.09 -3.21
C PHE A 148 16.53 6.03 -2.21
N GLY A 149 16.41 5.70 -0.93
CA GLY A 149 17.02 6.41 0.19
C GLY A 149 17.60 5.43 1.21
N GLY A 150 18.88 5.62 1.57
CA GLY A 150 19.54 4.73 2.53
C GLY A 150 19.53 3.27 2.10
N THR A 151 18.78 2.42 2.82
CA THR A 151 18.67 0.98 2.56
C THR A 151 17.39 0.57 1.82
N GLY A 152 16.48 1.49 1.54
CA GLY A 152 15.14 1.21 1.00
C GLY A 152 14.69 2.25 -0.02
N PHE A 153 13.38 2.38 -0.19
CA PHE A 153 12.80 3.47 -0.98
C PHE A 153 13.02 4.80 -0.25
N SER A 154 13.04 5.91 -0.98
CA SER A 154 13.01 7.21 -0.33
C SER A 154 11.66 7.40 0.37
N HIS A 155 11.64 8.31 1.35
CA HIS A 155 10.41 8.68 2.05
C HIS A 155 9.34 9.18 1.07
N ASP A 156 9.74 9.82 -0.04
CA ASP A 156 8.79 10.37 -1.03
C ASP A 156 7.89 9.31 -1.67
N VAL A 157 8.34 8.05 -1.72
CA VAL A 157 7.56 6.94 -2.27
C VAL A 157 6.54 6.42 -1.24
N GLY A 158 6.76 6.68 0.05
CA GLY A 158 5.90 6.21 1.14
C GLY A 158 5.97 4.71 1.43
N PHE A 159 6.80 3.94 0.70
CA PHE A 159 6.74 2.47 0.72
C PHE A 159 6.97 1.87 2.11
N ASP A 160 8.13 2.14 2.73
CA ASP A 160 8.53 1.45 3.97
C ASP A 160 7.56 1.75 5.13
N TYR A 161 6.98 2.96 5.15
CA TYR A 161 5.99 3.36 6.13
C TYR A 161 4.63 2.71 5.86
N ALA A 162 4.12 2.80 4.62
CA ALA A 162 2.79 2.35 4.27
C ALA A 162 2.59 0.83 4.30
N VAL A 163 3.68 0.06 4.30
CA VAL A 163 3.66 -1.41 4.45
C VAL A 163 4.25 -1.88 5.79
N GLY A 164 4.59 -0.94 6.69
CA GLY A 164 5.29 -1.22 7.94
C GLY A 164 4.57 -2.24 8.81
N ASP A 165 3.24 -2.10 8.95
CA ASP A 165 2.40 -2.99 9.75
C ASP A 165 2.32 -4.42 9.20
N CYS A 166 2.71 -4.66 7.94
CA CYS A 166 2.82 -6.00 7.39
C CYS A 166 4.10 -6.74 7.85
N LEU A 167 5.04 -6.06 8.51
CA LEU A 167 6.26 -6.63 9.10
C LEU A 167 7.03 -7.60 8.18
N PHE A 168 7.16 -7.27 6.89
CA PHE A 168 7.86 -8.13 5.93
C PHE A 168 9.30 -8.41 6.38
N GLY A 169 9.70 -9.69 6.33
CA GLY A 169 11.03 -10.13 6.77
C GLY A 169 11.17 -10.28 8.28
N ARG A 170 10.08 -10.09 9.02
CA ARG A 170 9.97 -10.29 10.47
C ARG A 170 8.85 -11.30 10.76
N GLU A 171 8.82 -11.75 12.00
CA GLU A 171 7.70 -12.53 12.53
C GLU A 171 6.43 -11.68 12.50
N PHE A 172 5.35 -12.24 11.94
CA PHE A 172 4.05 -11.59 11.86
C PHE A 172 3.08 -12.32 12.79
N THR A 173 3.06 -11.87 14.04
CA THR A 173 2.20 -12.35 15.12
C THR A 173 1.53 -11.16 15.79
N PRO A 174 0.41 -11.35 16.52
CA PRO A 174 -0.22 -10.27 17.28
C PRO A 174 0.76 -9.58 18.23
N GLU A 175 1.64 -10.35 18.88
CA GLU A 175 2.64 -9.82 19.81
C GLU A 175 3.68 -8.95 19.10
N ALA A 176 4.13 -9.34 17.90
CA ALA A 176 5.11 -8.58 17.14
C ALA A 176 4.54 -7.25 16.63
N VAL A 177 3.28 -7.23 16.17
CA VAL A 177 2.59 -6.01 15.72
C VAL A 177 2.37 -5.05 16.90
N ILE A 178 1.85 -5.55 18.04
CA ILE A 178 1.67 -4.71 19.24
C ILE A 178 3.01 -4.19 19.75
N ALA A 179 4.08 -4.99 19.70
CA ALA A 179 5.41 -4.54 20.10
C ALA A 179 5.93 -3.39 19.22
N GLU A 180 5.65 -3.42 17.91
CA GLU A 180 5.98 -2.32 17.00
C GLU A 180 5.18 -1.06 17.32
N GLN A 181 3.87 -1.19 17.53
CA GLN A 181 3.02 -0.05 17.89
C GLN A 181 3.46 0.59 19.22
N VAL A 182 3.77 -0.22 20.23
CA VAL A 182 4.34 0.29 21.50
C VAL A 182 5.67 1.02 21.26
N ALA A 183 6.55 0.49 20.41
CA ALA A 183 7.80 1.16 20.07
C ALA A 183 7.57 2.51 19.36
N ASN A 184 6.45 2.66 18.66
CA ASN A 184 6.00 3.88 18.01
C ASN A 184 5.16 4.80 18.92
N GLY A 185 5.11 4.54 20.23
CA GLY A 185 4.45 5.40 21.21
C GLY A 185 2.96 5.15 21.42
N TRP A 186 2.43 4.01 20.97
CA TRP A 186 1.04 3.63 21.22
C TRP A 186 0.88 2.95 22.58
N TYR A 187 -0.35 2.99 23.11
CA TYR A 187 -0.76 2.27 24.33
C TYR A 187 -0.04 2.72 25.61
N GLU A 188 -0.06 4.02 25.88
CA GLU A 188 0.59 4.61 27.06
C GLU A 188 -0.20 4.37 28.35
N GLU A 189 -1.51 4.11 28.27
CA GLU A 189 -2.35 3.91 29.45
C GLU A 189 -2.41 2.44 29.89
N ALA A 190 -2.64 2.23 31.19
CA ALA A 190 -2.69 0.89 31.77
C ALA A 190 -3.87 0.08 31.21
N GLY A 191 -3.58 -1.06 30.59
CA GLY A 191 -4.58 -1.99 30.04
C GLY A 191 -4.82 -1.84 28.54
N GLU A 192 -4.45 -0.70 27.91
CA GLU A 192 -4.67 -0.48 26.48
C GLU A 192 -3.94 -1.52 25.62
N LYS A 193 -2.70 -1.83 25.98
CA LYS A 193 -1.88 -2.82 25.28
C LYS A 193 -2.51 -4.21 25.35
N GLU A 194 -2.99 -4.61 26.53
CA GLU A 194 -3.60 -5.92 26.75
C GLU A 194 -4.91 -6.06 25.96
N ASP A 195 -5.74 -5.03 25.98
CA ASP A 195 -7.00 -4.97 25.23
C ASP A 195 -6.75 -5.01 23.71
N ALA A 196 -5.77 -4.22 23.24
CA ALA A 196 -5.35 -4.21 21.84
C ALA A 196 -4.82 -5.59 21.40
N LEU A 197 -3.97 -6.22 22.21
CA LEU A 197 -3.44 -7.55 21.93
C LEU A 197 -4.57 -8.61 21.88
N GLN A 198 -5.56 -8.54 22.77
CA GLN A 198 -6.71 -9.44 22.74
C GLN A 198 -7.53 -9.25 21.46
N ARG A 199 -7.80 -8.01 21.06
CA ARG A 199 -8.51 -7.69 19.81
C ARG A 199 -7.73 -8.20 18.59
N LEU A 200 -6.42 -7.94 18.53
CA LEU A 200 -5.59 -8.34 17.40
C LEU A 200 -5.49 -9.86 17.25
N ARG A 201 -5.41 -10.60 18.37
CA ARG A 201 -5.46 -12.08 18.32
C ARG A 201 -6.74 -12.59 17.67
N ALA A 202 -7.88 -11.99 17.97
CA ALA A 202 -9.15 -12.37 17.34
C ALA A 202 -9.15 -12.11 15.83
N VAL A 203 -8.52 -11.02 15.37
CA VAL A 203 -8.32 -10.76 13.93
C VAL A 203 -7.44 -11.84 13.32
N PHE A 204 -6.30 -12.16 13.92
CA PHE A 204 -5.40 -13.21 13.42
C PHE A 204 -6.08 -14.58 13.34
N ASP A 205 -6.90 -14.94 14.33
CA ASP A 205 -7.65 -16.19 14.35
C ASP A 205 -8.63 -16.31 13.18
N ALA A 206 -9.20 -15.18 12.71
CA ALA A 206 -10.08 -15.16 11.54
C ALA A 206 -9.37 -15.51 10.22
N TYR A 207 -8.04 -15.43 10.17
CA TYR A 207 -7.20 -15.72 9.00
C TYR A 207 -6.21 -16.87 9.25
N ALA A 208 -6.53 -17.80 10.15
CA ALA A 208 -5.69 -18.95 10.48
C ALA A 208 -5.86 -20.16 9.54
N HIS A 209 -6.50 -19.99 8.38
CA HIS A 209 -6.92 -21.08 7.48
C HIS A 209 -6.48 -20.86 6.03
#